data_AF-A0A1Q8ZEI6-F1
#
_entry.id   AF-A0A1Q8ZEI6-F1
#
_cell.length_a   1.000
_cell.length_b   1.000
_cell.length_c   1.000
_cell.angle_alpha   90.00
_cell.angle_beta   90.00
_cell.angle_gamma   90.00
#
_symmetry.space_group_name_H-M   'P 1'
#
loop_
_entity.id
_entity.type
_entity.pdbx_description
1 polymer ?
#
loop_
_entity_poly.entity_id
_entity_poly.type
_entity_poly.pdbx_seq_one_letter_code
_entity_poly.pdbx_strand_id
1 'polypeptide(L)'
;MGKYALLIGVDTYGEGLQPLPAAPKDVAALRDVLLNPQMGGFDEAKPLINPTQPEMAREIELWFQNRQPEDLVLLFFSGHGVRDDRRDLYFAARNTEKQRDRLLTSTATAARFIHDWMRACKAKYQVLILDCCFSGAFGEWVARDDGEISLKEQLGAEGRVVLTSTSAVLL
;
A
#
# COMPACT_ATOMS: atom_id res chain seq x y z
N MET A 1 2.34 7.67 -23.48
CA MET A 1 1.99 7.72 -22.05
C MET A 1 0.93 6.67 -21.79
N GLY A 2 1.33 5.57 -21.17
CA GLY A 2 0.38 4.61 -20.61
C GLY A 2 0.03 4.95 -19.16
N LYS A 3 -1.14 4.52 -18.70
CA LYS A 3 -1.62 4.64 -17.32
C LYS A 3 -1.91 3.25 -16.78
N TYR A 4 -1.16 2.86 -15.75
CA TYR A 4 -1.17 1.51 -15.21
C TYR A 4 -1.45 1.55 -13.71
N ALA A 5 -2.40 0.75 -13.23
CA ALA A 5 -2.66 0.55 -11.79
C ALA A 5 -2.47 -0.91 -11.32
N LEU A 6 -1.73 -1.11 -10.23
CA LEU A 6 -1.74 -2.36 -9.44
C LEU A 6 -2.62 -2.12 -8.21
N LEU A 7 -3.62 -2.96 -8.02
CA LEU A 7 -4.63 -2.82 -6.97
C LEU A 7 -4.58 -4.02 -6.03
N ILE A 8 -3.99 -3.84 -4.86
CA ILE A 8 -3.78 -4.89 -3.87
C ILE A 8 -4.89 -4.81 -2.83
N GLY A 9 -5.58 -5.92 -2.59
CA GLY A 9 -6.62 -6.02 -1.56
C GLY A 9 -6.42 -7.26 -0.71
N VAL A 10 -6.35 -7.12 0.61
CA VAL A 10 -6.13 -8.25 1.53
C VAL A 10 -7.24 -8.28 2.57
N ASP A 11 -8.08 -9.32 2.54
CA ASP A 11 -9.20 -9.51 3.47
C ASP A 11 -8.93 -10.54 4.56
N THR A 12 -8.00 -11.45 4.36
CA THR A 12 -7.74 -12.59 5.23
C THR A 12 -6.27 -12.61 5.58
N TYR A 13 -5.96 -13.07 6.79
CA TYR A 13 -4.62 -12.99 7.37
C TYR A 13 -4.28 -14.28 8.11
N GLY A 14 -3.00 -14.44 8.47
CA GLY A 14 -2.57 -15.46 9.42
C GLY A 14 -3.01 -15.12 10.84
N GLU A 15 -2.44 -15.83 11.81
CA GLU A 15 -2.77 -15.62 13.22
C GLU A 15 -2.46 -14.18 13.68
N GLY A 16 -3.33 -13.63 14.54
CA GLY A 16 -3.09 -12.34 15.19
C GLY A 16 -3.53 -11.09 14.40
N LEU A 17 -4.25 -11.25 13.29
CA LEU A 17 -4.87 -10.15 12.55
C LEU A 17 -6.34 -10.46 12.21
N GLN A 18 -7.19 -9.44 12.32
CA GLN A 18 -8.61 -9.57 12.02
C GLN A 18 -8.87 -9.44 10.51
N PRO A 19 -9.85 -10.18 9.94
CA PRO A 19 -10.23 -10.03 8.55
C PRO A 19 -10.74 -8.62 8.19
N LEU A 20 -10.54 -8.21 6.93
CA LEU A 20 -11.00 -6.94 6.34
C LEU A 20 -11.82 -7.19 5.05
N PRO A 21 -13.09 -7.63 5.16
CA PRO A 21 -13.90 -8.04 4.02
C PRO A 21 -14.27 -6.90 3.03
N ALA A 22 -13.94 -5.65 3.36
CA ALA A 22 -14.09 -4.51 2.47
C ALA A 22 -12.99 -4.45 1.39
N ALA A 23 -11.76 -4.92 1.69
CA ALA A 23 -10.60 -4.68 0.83
C ALA A 23 -10.76 -5.17 -0.63
N PRO A 24 -11.31 -6.37 -0.92
CA PRO A 24 -11.56 -6.79 -2.29
C PRO A 24 -12.64 -5.96 -2.99
N LYS A 25 -13.61 -5.43 -2.24
CA LYS A 25 -14.66 -4.55 -2.77
C LYS A 25 -14.09 -3.19 -3.14
N ASP A 26 -13.18 -2.66 -2.32
CA ASP A 26 -12.49 -1.39 -2.61
C ASP A 26 -11.65 -1.51 -3.89
N VAL A 27 -10.93 -2.64 -4.04
CA VAL A 27 -10.19 -2.94 -5.28
C VAL A 27 -11.13 -3.00 -6.49
N ALA A 28 -12.27 -3.70 -6.38
CA ALA A 28 -13.23 -3.81 -7.48
C ALA A 28 -13.81 -2.44 -7.87
N ALA A 29 -14.25 -1.64 -6.89
CA ALA A 29 -14.81 -0.33 -7.13
C ALA A 29 -13.80 0.64 -7.76
N LEU A 30 -12.57 0.67 -7.24
CA LEU A 30 -11.52 1.52 -7.79
C LEU A 30 -11.11 1.07 -9.20
N ARG A 31 -11.03 -0.25 -9.45
CA ARG A 31 -10.76 -0.80 -10.77
C ARG A 31 -11.76 -0.31 -11.81
N ASP A 32 -13.05 -0.33 -11.49
CA ASP A 32 -14.11 0.09 -12.41
C ASP A 32 -13.99 1.59 -12.76
N VAL A 33 -13.68 2.43 -11.76
CA VAL A 33 -13.45 3.86 -11.98
C VAL A 33 -12.19 4.13 -12.82
N LEU A 34 -11.10 3.42 -12.54
CA LEU A 34 -9.83 3.61 -13.23
C LEU A 34 -9.93 3.19 -14.71
N LEU A 35 -10.58 2.06 -15.00
CA LEU A 35 -10.74 1.55 -16.37
C LEU A 35 -11.79 2.31 -17.19
N ASN A 36 -12.70 3.06 -16.56
CA ASN A 36 -13.71 3.83 -17.28
C ASN A 36 -13.04 4.95 -18.11
N PRO A 37 -13.20 4.96 -19.46
CA PRO A 37 -12.57 5.96 -20.33
C PRO A 37 -13.00 7.41 -20.09
N GLN A 38 -14.20 7.62 -19.51
CA GLN A 38 -14.74 8.94 -19.19
C GLN A 38 -14.34 9.42 -17.78
N MET A 39 -13.66 8.57 -17.00
CA MET A 39 -13.19 8.88 -15.64
C MET A 39 -11.66 8.76 -15.57
N GLY A 40 -11.12 7.60 -15.15
CA GLY A 40 -9.68 7.41 -15.02
C GLY A 40 -8.97 7.19 -16.36
N GLY A 41 -9.62 6.47 -17.28
CA GLY A 41 -9.06 6.08 -18.58
C GLY A 41 -7.68 5.44 -18.45
N PHE A 42 -7.53 4.50 -17.52
CA PHE A 42 -6.33 3.68 -17.36
C PHE A 42 -6.30 2.59 -18.42
N ASP A 43 -5.12 2.31 -18.96
CA ASP A 43 -4.91 1.23 -19.93
C ASP A 43 -4.96 -0.14 -19.26
N GLU A 44 -4.50 -0.21 -18.00
CA GLU A 44 -4.51 -1.43 -17.20
C GLU A 44 -4.80 -1.12 -15.73
N ALA A 45 -5.65 -1.93 -15.12
CA ALA A 45 -5.85 -1.98 -13.67
C ALA A 45 -5.86 -3.44 -13.22
N LYS A 46 -4.70 -3.91 -12.75
CA LYS A 46 -4.45 -5.29 -12.35
C LYS A 46 -4.82 -5.50 -10.88
N PRO A 47 -5.86 -6.30 -10.57
CA PRO A 47 -6.17 -6.66 -9.20
C PRO A 47 -5.22 -7.76 -8.69
N LEU A 48 -4.81 -7.67 -7.43
CA LEU A 48 -4.05 -8.67 -6.70
C LEU A 48 -4.72 -8.91 -5.34
N ILE A 49 -5.61 -9.90 -5.29
CA ILE A 49 -6.43 -10.18 -4.11
C ILE A 49 -5.80 -11.28 -3.27
N ASN A 50 -5.65 -11.03 -1.97
CA ASN A 50 -5.05 -11.95 -1.00
C ASN A 50 -3.75 -12.61 -1.51
N PRO A 51 -2.73 -11.84 -1.92
CA PRO A 51 -1.42 -12.42 -2.17
C PRO A 51 -0.77 -12.83 -0.84
N THR A 52 0.03 -13.90 -0.87
CA THR A 52 1.06 -14.14 0.13
C THR A 52 2.15 -13.08 0.04
N GLN A 53 2.97 -12.92 1.08
CA GLN A 53 4.08 -11.98 1.09
C GLN A 53 5.01 -12.12 -0.15
N PRO A 54 5.49 -13.33 -0.54
CA PRO A 54 6.35 -13.46 -1.70
C PRO A 54 5.63 -13.13 -3.02
N GLU A 55 4.35 -13.46 -3.15
CA GLU A 55 3.55 -13.09 -4.33
C GLU A 55 3.38 -11.57 -4.42
N MET A 56 3.07 -10.91 -3.31
CA MET A 56 2.93 -9.46 -3.23
C MET A 56 4.24 -8.75 -3.61
N ALA A 57 5.36 -9.19 -3.03
CA ALA A 57 6.67 -8.60 -3.28
C ALA A 57 7.08 -8.75 -4.76
N ARG A 58 6.90 -9.95 -5.33
CA ARG A 58 7.17 -10.23 -6.74
C ARG A 58 6.34 -9.34 -7.66
N GLU A 59 5.05 -9.22 -7.39
CA GLU A 59 4.16 -8.44 -8.24
C GLU A 59 4.45 -6.94 -8.17
N ILE A 60 4.80 -6.42 -6.99
CA ILE A 60 5.24 -5.02 -6.83
C ILE A 60 6.51 -4.76 -7.64
N GLU A 61 7.50 -5.65 -7.55
CA GLU A 61 8.73 -5.54 -8.33
C GLU A 61 8.45 -5.51 -9.84
N LEU A 62 7.70 -6.50 -10.35
CA LEU A 62 7.34 -6.57 -11.76
C LEU A 62 6.54 -5.33 -12.20
N TRP A 63 5.73 -4.77 -11.30
CA TRP A 63 4.88 -3.63 -11.61
C TRP A 63 5.65 -2.34 -11.90
N PHE A 64 6.71 -2.09 -11.12
CA PHE A 64 7.56 -0.91 -11.29
C PHE A 64 8.68 -1.12 -12.32
N GLN A 65 8.90 -2.35 -12.78
CA GLN A 65 9.80 -2.65 -13.89
C GLN A 65 9.21 -2.25 -15.25
N ASN A 66 10.10 -1.97 -16.22
CA ASN A 66 9.77 -1.77 -17.64
C ASN A 66 8.78 -0.64 -17.97
N ARG A 67 8.65 0.37 -17.11
CA ARG A 67 7.86 1.59 -17.37
C ARG A 67 8.64 2.62 -18.16
N GLN A 68 7.93 3.45 -18.91
CA GLN A 68 8.49 4.58 -19.65
C GLN A 68 8.41 5.87 -18.82
N PRO A 69 9.32 6.85 -19.03
CA PRO A 69 9.35 8.09 -18.26
C PRO A 69 8.04 8.88 -18.23
N GLU A 70 7.28 8.84 -19.33
CA GLU A 70 6.00 9.53 -19.47
C GLU A 70 4.81 8.76 -18.91
N ASP A 71 4.98 7.51 -18.46
CA ASP A 71 3.87 6.71 -17.92
C ASP A 71 3.39 7.24 -16.57
N LEU A 72 2.11 7.00 -16.27
CA LEU A 72 1.53 7.12 -14.95
C LEU A 72 1.39 5.75 -14.31
N VAL A 73 2.01 5.56 -13.16
CA VAL A 73 2.02 4.28 -12.43
C VAL A 73 1.35 4.47 -11.08
N LEU A 74 0.28 3.73 -10.85
CA LEU A 74 -0.48 3.73 -9.61
C LEU A 74 -0.27 2.40 -8.88
N LEU A 75 -0.06 2.50 -7.57
CA LEU A 75 -0.19 1.38 -6.62
C LEU A 75 -1.28 1.74 -5.60
N PHE A 76 -2.30 0.91 -5.52
CA PHE A 76 -3.33 0.97 -4.48
C PHE A 76 -3.17 -0.23 -3.56
N PHE A 77 -3.28 0.01 -2.26
CA PHE A 77 -3.31 -1.04 -1.25
C PHE A 77 -4.49 -0.82 -0.31
N SER A 78 -5.36 -1.83 -0.18
CA SER A 78 -6.38 -1.91 0.87
C SER A 78 -6.12 -3.14 1.76
N GLY A 79 -5.98 -2.91 3.07
CA GLY A 79 -5.64 -3.96 4.03
C GLY A 79 -5.01 -3.44 5.33
N HIS A 80 -4.36 -4.30 6.11
CA HIS A 80 -3.70 -3.88 7.36
C HIS A 80 -2.33 -3.24 7.11
N GLY A 81 -2.13 -2.06 7.70
CA GLY A 81 -0.81 -1.49 7.97
C GLY A 81 -0.37 -1.89 9.37
N VAL A 82 0.77 -2.57 9.49
CA VAL A 82 1.29 -3.09 10.76
C VAL A 82 2.71 -2.58 11.01
N ARG A 83 3.10 -2.49 12.28
CA ARG A 83 4.46 -2.11 12.68
C ARG A 83 5.17 -3.27 13.35
N ASP A 84 6.48 -3.32 13.17
CA ASP A 84 7.35 -4.18 13.96
C ASP A 84 7.77 -3.51 15.28
N ASP A 85 8.57 -4.21 16.08
CA ASP A 85 9.09 -3.70 17.37
C ASP A 85 9.99 -2.45 17.20
N ARG A 86 10.52 -2.22 15.98
CA ARG A 86 11.34 -1.05 15.63
C ARG A 86 10.52 0.12 15.10
N ARG A 87 9.20 -0.01 15.08
CA ARG A 87 8.23 0.95 14.51
C ARG A 87 8.34 1.11 12.99
N ASP A 88 9.00 0.18 12.29
CA ASP A 88 9.02 0.14 10.83
C ASP A 88 7.63 -0.25 10.31
N LEU A 89 7.19 0.39 9.22
CA LEU A 89 5.89 0.12 8.60
C LEU A 89 5.96 -1.07 7.64
N TYR A 90 4.96 -1.95 7.72
CA TYR A 90 4.74 -3.09 6.86
C TYR A 90 3.28 -3.14 6.37
N PHE A 91 3.09 -3.63 5.16
CA PHE A 91 1.80 -3.97 4.57
C PHE A 91 1.56 -5.47 4.73
N ALA A 92 0.46 -5.82 5.39
CA ALA A 92 0.12 -7.20 5.67
C ALA A 92 -0.33 -7.92 4.38
N ALA A 93 0.22 -9.10 4.17
CA ALA A 93 -0.19 -10.08 3.16
C ALA A 93 -1.08 -11.15 3.80
N ARG A 94 -1.66 -12.05 2.99
CA ARG A 94 -2.62 -13.03 3.51
C ARG A 94 -2.07 -14.01 4.55
N ASN A 95 -0.75 -14.21 4.53
CA ASN A 95 -0.04 -15.09 5.45
C ASN A 95 0.70 -14.29 6.53
N THR A 96 0.42 -12.99 6.69
CA THR A 96 1.01 -12.19 7.76
C THR A 96 0.54 -12.69 9.11
N GLU A 97 1.49 -12.87 10.01
CA GLU A 97 1.26 -13.35 11.37
C GLU A 97 1.75 -12.35 12.42
N LYS A 98 1.00 -12.24 13.51
CA LYS A 98 1.43 -11.64 14.77
C LYS A 98 1.43 -12.69 15.87
N GLN A 99 2.58 -12.91 16.48
CA GLN A 99 2.73 -13.81 17.63
C GLN A 99 2.93 -12.98 18.89
N ARG A 100 2.00 -13.07 19.85
CA ARG A 100 2.02 -12.27 21.09
C ARG A 100 2.17 -10.76 20.78
N ASP A 101 1.35 -10.28 19.85
CA ASP A 101 1.35 -8.91 19.31
C ASP A 101 2.62 -8.45 18.58
N ARG A 102 3.62 -9.32 18.42
CA ARG A 102 4.83 -9.03 17.64
C ARG A 102 4.69 -9.50 16.20
N LEU A 103 5.01 -8.62 15.26
CA LEU A 103 4.98 -8.91 13.83
C LEU A 103 6.08 -9.91 13.46
N LEU A 104 5.71 -11.01 12.80
CA LEU A 104 6.68 -11.87 12.12
C LEU A 104 7.03 -11.24 10.77
N THR A 105 8.06 -10.38 10.74
CA THR A 105 8.35 -9.49 9.60
C THR A 105 8.60 -10.20 8.26
N SER A 106 9.00 -11.48 8.27
CA SER A 106 9.15 -12.30 7.05
C SER A 106 7.83 -12.61 6.34
N THR A 107 6.70 -12.39 7.01
CA THR A 107 5.36 -12.67 6.49
C THR A 107 4.62 -11.42 6.02
N ALA A 108 5.25 -10.24 6.06
CA ALA A 108 4.69 -8.96 5.61
C ALA A 108 5.65 -8.21 4.68
N THR A 109 5.15 -7.27 3.89
CA THR A 109 5.95 -6.50 2.94
C THR A 109 6.32 -5.15 3.53
N ALA A 110 7.61 -4.86 3.71
CA ALA A 110 8.05 -3.61 4.30
C ALA A 110 7.72 -2.41 3.39
N ALA A 111 7.30 -1.28 3.96
CA ALA A 111 7.04 -0.06 3.17
C ALA A 111 8.30 0.43 2.43
N ARG A 112 9.49 0.27 3.04
CA ARG A 112 10.78 0.56 2.39
C ARG A 112 11.00 -0.22 1.09
N PHE A 113 10.53 -1.47 1.01
CA PHE A 113 10.66 -2.28 -0.21
C PHE A 113 9.87 -1.67 -1.36
N ILE A 114 8.64 -1.23 -1.09
CA ILE A 114 7.80 -0.53 -2.08
C ILE A 114 8.48 0.79 -2.48
N HIS A 115 8.98 1.55 -1.51
CA HIS A 115 9.67 2.80 -1.75
C HIS A 115 10.87 2.63 -2.69
N ASP A 116 11.70 1.62 -2.47
CA ASP A 116 12.90 1.36 -3.28
C ASP A 116 12.53 1.07 -4.73
N TRP A 117 11.49 0.27 -4.98
CA TRP A 117 10.98 0.02 -6.33
C TRP A 117 10.35 1.24 -6.98
N MET A 118 9.62 2.05 -6.22
CA MET A 118 9.11 3.34 -6.70
C MET A 118 10.26 4.29 -7.09
N ARG A 119 11.37 4.31 -6.34
CA ARG A 119 12.56 5.11 -6.69
C ARG A 119 13.29 4.58 -7.93
N ALA A 120 13.35 3.27 -8.08
CA ALA A 120 13.98 2.63 -9.24
C ALA A 120 13.13 2.72 -10.52
N CYS A 121 11.83 2.97 -10.39
CA CYS A 121 10.90 3.11 -11.50
C CYS A 121 11.26 4.33 -12.38
N LYS A 122 11.31 4.11 -13.71
CA LYS A 122 11.59 5.18 -14.69
C LYS A 122 10.45 6.17 -14.84
N ALA A 123 9.21 5.74 -14.59
CA ALA A 123 8.03 6.58 -14.73
C ALA A 123 8.10 7.77 -13.78
N LYS A 124 7.94 8.98 -14.32
CA LYS A 124 7.99 10.21 -13.53
C LYS A 124 6.73 10.44 -12.74
N TYR A 125 5.58 9.96 -13.22
CA TYR A 125 4.29 10.16 -12.57
C TYR A 125 3.92 8.90 -11.78
N GLN A 126 4.02 8.99 -10.46
CA GLN A 126 3.77 7.86 -9.57
C GLN A 126 2.72 8.21 -8.53
N VAL A 127 1.73 7.34 -8.34
CA VAL A 127 0.68 7.54 -7.35
C VAL A 127 0.65 6.33 -6.41
N LEU A 128 0.73 6.59 -5.10
CA LEU A 128 0.52 5.58 -4.08
C LEU A 128 -0.73 5.93 -3.28
N ILE A 129 -1.70 5.01 -3.22
CA ILE A 129 -2.91 5.16 -2.43
C ILE A 129 -2.96 4.05 -1.39
N LEU A 130 -2.96 4.41 -0.12
CA LEU A 130 -2.97 3.49 1.01
C LEU A 130 -4.31 3.60 1.74
N ASP A 131 -5.17 2.62 1.54
CA ASP A 131 -6.38 2.45 2.33
C ASP A 131 -6.14 1.43 3.45
N CYS A 132 -5.37 1.84 4.47
CA CYS A 132 -4.99 0.94 5.54
C CYS A 132 -5.14 1.58 6.93
N CYS A 133 -5.76 0.83 7.84
CA CYS A 133 -5.77 1.18 9.24
C CYS A 133 -4.39 0.85 9.83
N PHE A 134 -3.64 1.88 10.23
CA PHE A 134 -2.41 1.69 11.00
C PHE A 134 -2.78 1.36 12.45
N SER A 135 -3.09 0.09 12.72
CA SER A 135 -3.43 -0.39 14.08
C SER A 135 -2.33 0.01 15.09
N GLY A 136 -2.61 1.04 15.91
CA GLY A 136 -1.72 1.54 16.98
C GLY A 136 -0.93 2.83 16.71
N ALA A 137 -1.17 3.57 15.63
CA ALA A 137 -0.21 4.57 15.14
C ALA A 137 -0.42 6.05 15.52
N PHE A 138 -1.54 6.49 16.12
CA PHE A 138 -1.74 7.92 16.40
C PHE A 138 -1.65 8.33 17.88
N GLY A 139 -1.98 7.45 18.83
CA GLY A 139 -2.09 7.82 20.25
C GLY A 139 -0.78 8.26 20.92
N GLU A 140 0.38 7.75 20.48
CA GLU A 140 1.68 8.17 21.05
C GLU A 140 2.34 9.34 20.31
N TRP A 141 1.85 9.73 19.13
CA TRP A 141 2.43 10.82 18.33
C TRP A 141 1.81 12.19 18.65
N VAL A 142 0.58 12.24 19.19
CA VAL A 142 -0.06 13.52 19.55
C VAL A 142 0.53 14.13 20.83
N ALA A 143 1.21 13.34 21.67
CA ALA A 143 1.67 13.83 22.98
C ALA A 143 3.05 14.51 22.96
N ARG A 144 3.88 14.29 21.94
CA ARG A 144 5.22 14.88 21.86
C ARG A 144 5.67 15.05 20.40
N ASP A 145 5.70 16.31 19.95
CA ASP A 145 6.45 16.83 18.80
C ASP A 145 5.78 16.69 17.41
N ASP A 146 5.33 17.82 16.85
CA ASP A 146 5.14 18.23 15.44
C ASP A 146 4.99 17.13 14.37
N GLY A 147 4.08 16.21 14.64
CA GLY A 147 4.16 14.89 14.07
C GLY A 147 3.17 14.56 12.94
N GLU A 148 3.51 14.92 11.70
CA GLU A 148 3.04 14.19 10.52
C GLU A 148 3.87 12.91 10.33
N ILE A 149 3.24 11.77 10.04
CA ILE A 149 3.98 10.64 9.46
C ILE A 149 4.84 11.24 8.35
N SER A 150 6.16 11.13 8.42
CA SER A 150 6.99 11.61 7.32
C SER A 150 6.93 10.61 6.16
N LEU A 151 5.70 10.27 5.73
CA LEU A 151 5.37 9.74 4.41
C LEU A 151 6.06 10.57 3.34
N LYS A 152 6.24 11.87 3.58
CA LYS A 152 7.03 12.73 2.71
C LYS A 152 8.52 12.37 2.68
N GLU A 153 9.17 12.08 3.81
CA GLU A 153 10.56 11.58 3.83
C GLU A 153 10.69 10.13 3.36
N GLN A 154 9.73 9.27 3.70
CA GLN A 154 9.80 7.83 3.41
C GLN A 154 9.31 7.47 2.01
N LEU A 155 8.42 8.26 1.43
CA LEU A 155 7.73 7.94 0.19
C LEU A 155 7.60 9.13 -0.77
N GLY A 156 7.94 10.37 -0.39
CA GLY A 156 7.84 11.54 -1.26
C GLY A 156 8.97 11.66 -2.28
N ALA A 157 8.65 12.11 -3.50
CA ALA A 157 9.60 12.45 -4.54
C ALA A 157 8.96 13.42 -5.55
N GLU A 158 9.76 14.14 -6.34
CA GLU A 158 9.24 14.91 -7.46
C GLU A 158 8.47 14.00 -8.43
N GLY A 159 7.27 14.42 -8.85
CA GLY A 159 6.39 13.61 -9.70
C GLY A 159 5.61 12.51 -8.97
N ARG A 160 5.71 12.41 -7.64
CA ARG A 160 5.01 11.41 -6.84
C ARG A 160 3.94 12.00 -5.92
N VAL A 161 2.79 11.35 -5.87
CA VAL A 161 1.69 11.67 -4.95
C VAL A 161 1.43 10.47 -4.05
N VAL A 162 1.28 10.71 -2.75
CA VAL A 162 0.91 9.70 -1.75
C VAL A 162 -0.40 10.14 -1.08
N LEU A 163 -1.42 9.28 -1.14
CA LEU A 163 -2.71 9.46 -0.49
C LEU A 163 -2.89 8.35 0.55
N THR A 164 -3.30 8.70 1.77
CA THR A 164 -3.53 7.72 2.83
C THR A 164 -4.91 7.91 3.45
N SER A 165 -5.62 6.83 3.74
CA SER A 165 -6.80 6.88 4.60
C SER A 165 -6.34 6.96 6.05
N THR A 166 -6.88 7.91 6.81
CA THR A 166 -6.70 7.96 8.26
C THR A 166 -7.98 7.47 8.92
N SER A 167 -7.89 6.39 9.68
CA SER A 167 -8.91 6.04 10.65
C SER A 167 -8.41 6.45 12.03
N ALA A 168 -8.32 7.76 12.28
CA ALA A 168 -8.45 8.27 13.64
C ALA A 168 -9.94 8.52 13.87
N VAL A 169 -10.70 7.47 14.17
CA VAL A 169 -11.96 7.68 14.89
C VAL A 169 -11.57 7.97 16.32
N LEU A 170 -11.29 9.24 16.60
CA LEU A 170 -11.35 9.79 17.95
C LEU A 170 -12.83 9.75 18.37
N LEU A 171 -13.18 8.80 19.22
CA LEU A 171 -14.25 8.94 20.20
C LEU A 171 -13.64 8.86 21.59
#